data_AF-A0A3D1FZ61-F1
#
_entry.id   AF-A0A3D1FZ61-F1
#
_cell.length_a   1.000
_cell.length_b   1.000
_cell.length_c   1.000
_cell.angle_alpha   90.00
_cell.angle_beta   90.00
_cell.angle_gamma   90.00
#
_symmetry.space_group_name_H-M   'P 1'
#
loop_
_entity.id
_entity.type
_entity.pdbx_description
1 polymer ?
#
loop_
_entity_poly.entity_id
_entity_poly.type
_entity_poly.pdbx_seq_one_letter_code
_entity_poly.pdbx_strand_id
1 'polypeptide(L)'
;GEADVLRRGMSGKFRSREEFKRVENQYFENCKARGYSLELAQDIWRQIESFAGYAFAKGHSASYAVESYQSLYLKAHYPLEYMVAVINNFGGFYST
;
A
#
# COMPACT_ATOMS: atom_id res chain seq x y z
N GLY A 1 5.45 -13.57 -8.83
CA GLY A 1 6.34 -13.84 -7.69
C GLY A 1 5.51 -14.18 -6.46
N GLU A 2 6.01 -15.05 -5.60
CA GLU A 2 5.28 -15.60 -4.44
C GLU A 2 4.74 -14.53 -3.48
N ALA A 3 5.43 -13.39 -3.36
CA ALA A 3 4.97 -12.26 -2.55
C ALA A 3 3.65 -11.62 -3.04
N ASP A 4 3.34 -11.63 -4.34
CA ASP A 4 2.06 -11.13 -4.84
C ASP A 4 0.93 -12.15 -4.62
N VAL A 5 1.25 -13.45 -4.61
CA VAL A 5 0.31 -14.51 -4.23
C VAL A 5 -0.06 -14.37 -2.76
N LEU A 6 0.93 -14.16 -1.89
CA LEU A 6 0.74 -13.83 -0.49
C LEU A 6 -0.15 -12.60 -0.33
N ARG A 7 0.22 -11.46 -0.92
CA ARG A 7 -0.53 -10.19 -0.81
C ARG A 7 -1.99 -10.35 -1.22
N ARG A 8 -2.26 -11.03 -2.33
CA ARG A 8 -3.62 -11.25 -2.83
C ARG A 8 -4.41 -12.17 -1.91
N GLY A 9 -3.80 -13.26 -1.45
CA GLY A 9 -4.44 -14.18 -0.54
C GLY A 9 -4.79 -13.52 0.80
N MET A 10 -3.85 -12.78 1.37
CA MET A 10 -4.05 -12.04 2.62
C MET A 10 -5.21 -11.03 2.56
N SER A 11 -5.42 -10.37 1.41
CA SER A 11 -6.56 -9.46 1.21
C SER A 11 -7.87 -10.17 0.81
N GLY A 12 -7.96 -11.49 0.93
CA GLY A 12 -9.14 -12.28 0.55
C GLY A 12 -9.36 -12.44 -0.96
N LYS A 13 -8.43 -11.94 -1.80
CA LYS A 13 -8.50 -11.94 -3.27
C LYS A 13 -7.75 -13.14 -3.87
N PHE A 14 -8.00 -14.32 -3.31
CA PHE A 14 -7.33 -15.56 -3.74
C PHE A 14 -7.62 -15.88 -5.21
N ARG A 15 -6.58 -16.32 -5.93
CA ARG A 15 -6.74 -16.97 -7.24
C ARG A 15 -6.75 -18.49 -7.13
N SER A 16 -5.93 -19.02 -6.22
CA SER A 16 -5.86 -20.43 -5.85
C SER A 16 -5.65 -20.56 -4.35
N ARG A 17 -6.51 -21.34 -3.68
CA ARG A 17 -6.36 -21.64 -2.24
C ARG A 17 -5.17 -22.56 -1.97
N GLU A 18 -4.90 -23.47 -2.89
CA GLU A 18 -3.78 -24.40 -2.80
C GLU A 18 -2.45 -23.66 -2.89
N GLU A 19 -2.34 -22.72 -3.83
CA GLU A 19 -1.13 -21.91 -4.00
C GLU A 19 -0.87 -21.03 -2.76
N PHE A 20 -1.93 -20.47 -2.17
CA PHE A 20 -1.81 -19.70 -0.93
C PHE A 20 -1.33 -20.55 0.25
N LYS A 21 -1.92 -21.73 0.46
CA LYS A 21 -1.48 -22.68 1.50
C LYS A 21 -0.02 -23.10 1.31
N ARG A 22 0.42 -23.28 0.06
CA ARG A 22 1.82 -23.58 -0.25
C ARG A 22 2.75 -22.44 0.21
N VAL A 23 2.38 -21.19 -0.05
CA VAL A 23 3.15 -20.02 0.38
C VAL A 23 3.14 -19.85 1.91
N GLU A 24 2.01 -20.13 2.56
CA GLU A 24 1.89 -20.14 4.03
C GLU A 24 2.83 -21.16 4.66
N ASN A 25 2.80 -22.41 4.19
CA ASN A 25 3.71 -23.45 4.68
C ASN A 25 5.18 -23.06 4.46
N GLN A 26 5.49 -22.51 3.27
CA GLN A 26 6.85 -22.05 2.96
C GLN A 26 7.31 -20.93 3.90
N TYR A 27 6.41 -20.01 4.30
CA TYR A 27 6.71 -18.96 5.27
C TYR A 27 7.13 -19.56 6.62
N PHE A 28 6.36 -20.50 7.16
CA PHE A 28 6.69 -21.12 8.45
C PHE A 28 7.96 -21.96 8.42
N GLU A 29 8.19 -22.75 7.36
CA GLU A 29 9.43 -23.50 7.19
C GLU A 29 10.64 -22.58 7.06
N ASN A 30 10.52 -21.47 6.33
CA ASN A 30 11.58 -20.46 6.24
C ASN A 30 11.87 -19.80 7.60
N CYS A 31 10.82 -19.49 8.38
CA CYS A 31 10.99 -18.93 9.71
C CYS A 31 11.70 -19.90 10.65
N LYS A 32 11.31 -21.19 10.62
CA LYS A 32 11.94 -22.27 11.38
C LYS A 32 13.41 -22.45 10.99
N ALA A 33 13.72 -22.47 9.69
CA ALA A 33 15.09 -22.59 9.18
C ALA A 33 15.99 -21.41 9.61
N ARG A 34 15.40 -20.24 9.86
CA ARG A 34 16.07 -19.06 10.41
C ARG A 34 16.15 -19.04 11.94
N GLY A 35 15.63 -20.06 12.62
CA GLY A 35 15.66 -20.18 14.08
C GLY A 35 14.62 -19.35 14.82
N TYR A 36 13.58 -18.85 14.13
CA TYR A 36 12.48 -18.14 14.80
C TYR A 36 11.54 -19.13 15.48
N SER A 37 10.99 -18.74 16.64
CA SER A 37 9.96 -19.53 17.31
C SER A 37 8.66 -19.55 16.48
N LEU A 38 7.91 -20.64 16.61
CA LEU A 38 6.61 -20.76 15.95
C LEU A 38 5.64 -19.66 16.41
N GLU A 39 5.66 -19.34 17.69
CA GLU A 39 4.82 -18.29 18.29
C GLU A 39 5.08 -16.93 17.65
N LEU A 40 6.35 -16.55 17.47
CA LEU A 40 6.71 -15.30 16.79
C LEU A 40 6.26 -15.32 15.34
N ALA A 41 6.51 -16.41 14.62
CA ALA A 41 6.13 -16.52 13.21
C ALA A 41 4.61 -16.40 13.01
N GLN A 42 3.82 -17.03 13.90
CA GLN A 42 2.36 -16.98 13.90
C GLN A 42 1.84 -15.58 14.24
N ASP A 43 2.45 -14.90 15.22
CA ASP A 43 2.05 -13.54 15.56
C ASP A 43 2.27 -12.58 14.39
N ILE A 44 3.44 -12.64 13.74
CA ILE A 44 3.73 -11.84 12.55
C ILE A 44 2.79 -12.19 11.38
N TRP A 45 2.48 -13.47 11.16
CA TRP A 45 1.51 -13.88 10.13
C TRP A 45 0.14 -13.24 10.37
N ARG A 46 -0.37 -13.32 11.61
CA ARG A 46 -1.63 -12.71 12.02
C ARG A 46 -1.64 -11.19 11.82
N GLN A 47 -0.53 -10.52 12.14
CA GLN A 47 -0.40 -9.08 11.90
C GLN A 47 -0.46 -8.75 10.41
N ILE A 48 0.19 -9.54 9.56
CA ILE A 48 0.14 -9.38 8.09
C ILE A 48 -1.29 -9.57 7.58
N GLU A 49 -1.99 -10.62 8.01
CA GLU A 49 -3.40 -10.89 7.67
C GLU A 49 -4.30 -9.71 8.05
N SER A 50 -4.17 -9.22 9.29
CA SER A 50 -4.95 -8.08 9.78
C SER A 50 -4.70 -6.81 8.97
N PHE A 51 -3.44 -6.56 8.59
CA PHE A 51 -3.06 -5.35 7.85
C PHE A 51 -3.43 -5.41 6.36
N ALA A 52 -3.46 -6.60 5.76
CA ALA A 52 -3.59 -6.75 4.31
C ALA A 52 -4.90 -6.22 3.71
N GLY A 53 -5.97 -6.10 4.51
CA GLY A 53 -7.22 -5.47 4.09
C GLY A 53 -7.11 -3.95 3.89
N TYR A 54 -6.15 -3.31 4.57
CA TYR A 54 -5.97 -1.85 4.60
C TYR A 54 -4.66 -1.38 3.97
N ALA A 55 -3.78 -2.30 3.60
CA ALA A 55 -2.52 -2.01 2.95
C ALA A 55 -2.74 -1.32 1.59
N PHE A 56 -1.97 -0.26 1.32
CA PHE A 56 -2.07 0.52 0.09
C PHE A 56 -0.78 0.48 -0.73
N ALA A 57 -0.90 0.66 -2.04
CA ALA A 57 0.24 0.62 -2.95
C ALA A 57 1.16 1.84 -2.74
N LYS A 58 2.37 1.59 -2.21
CA LYS A 58 3.35 2.66 -1.94
C LYS A 58 3.67 3.53 -3.17
N GLY A 59 3.81 2.92 -4.34
CA GLY A 59 4.10 3.67 -5.58
C GLY A 59 3.01 4.68 -5.94
N HIS A 60 1.74 4.28 -5.82
CA HIS A 60 0.61 5.19 -6.05
C HIS A 60 0.54 6.29 -4.99
N SER A 61 0.72 5.94 -3.71
CA SER A 61 0.73 6.95 -2.65
C SER A 61 1.88 7.96 -2.84
N ALA A 62 3.07 7.50 -3.20
CA ALA A 62 4.23 8.36 -3.39
C ALA A 62 4.06 9.31 -4.57
N SER A 63 3.53 8.85 -5.71
CA SER A 63 3.33 9.73 -6.88
C SER A 63 2.35 10.86 -6.57
N TYR A 64 1.23 10.56 -5.92
CA TYR A 64 0.25 11.58 -5.53
C TYR A 64 0.78 12.51 -4.43
N ALA A 65 1.61 12.01 -3.51
CA ALA A 65 2.23 12.82 -2.47
C ALA A 65 3.19 13.88 -3.05
N VAL A 66 3.94 13.55 -4.11
CA VAL A 66 4.82 14.50 -4.80
C VAL A 66 4.03 15.66 -5.39
N GLU A 67 2.98 15.37 -6.17
CA GLU A 67 2.12 16.39 -6.78
C GLU A 67 1.41 17.26 -5.72
N SER A 68 0.93 16.63 -4.65
CA SER A 68 0.31 17.33 -3.51
C SER A 68 1.29 18.29 -2.85
N TYR A 69 2.54 17.84 -2.65
CA TYR A 69 3.59 18.66 -2.05
C TYR A 69 3.98 19.83 -2.94
N GLN A 70 4.12 19.62 -4.24
CA GLN A 70 4.41 20.69 -5.21
C GLN A 70 3.30 21.74 -5.22
N SER A 71 2.03 21.31 -5.19
CA SER A 71 0.88 22.21 -5.10
C SER A 71 0.91 23.02 -3.80
N LEU A 72 1.22 22.37 -2.67
CA LEU A 72 1.36 23.05 -1.38
C LEU A 72 2.52 24.05 -1.38
N TYR A 73 3.66 23.69 -1.97
CA TYR A 73 4.83 24.57 -2.10
C TYR A 73 4.46 25.85 -2.86
N LEU A 74 3.80 25.72 -4.01
CA LEU A 74 3.33 26.87 -4.79
C LEU A 74 2.33 27.71 -3.98
N LYS A 75 1.38 27.08 -3.29
CA LYS A 75 0.44 27.80 -2.43
C LYS A 75 1.13 28.55 -1.27
N ALA A 76 2.19 27.99 -0.70
CA ALA A 76 2.90 28.56 0.44
C ALA A 76 3.81 29.74 0.04
N HIS A 77 4.45 29.68 -1.12
CA HIS A 77 5.46 30.66 -1.54
C HIS A 77 4.99 31.63 -2.64
N TYR A 78 3.97 31.24 -3.42
CA TYR A 78 3.38 32.02 -4.53
C TYR A 78 1.84 31.99 -4.44
N PRO A 79 1.25 32.46 -3.33
CA PRO A 79 -0.17 32.25 -3.05
C PRO A 79 -1.10 32.95 -4.04
N LEU A 80 -0.74 34.13 -4.56
CA LEU A 80 -1.57 34.87 -5.50
C LEU A 80 -1.60 34.17 -6.86
N GLU A 81 -0.43 33.81 -7.39
CA GLU A 81 -0.27 33.08 -8.64
C GLU A 81 -0.95 31.72 -8.57
N TYR A 82 -0.79 31.00 -7.46
CA TYR A 82 -1.45 29.71 -7.24
C TYR A 82 -2.98 29.85 -7.26
N MET A 83 -3.54 30.82 -6.54
CA MET A 83 -5.00 31.01 -6.50
C MET A 83 -5.57 31.45 -7.85
N VAL A 84 -4.87 32.33 -8.57
CA VAL A 84 -5.24 32.72 -9.95
C VAL A 84 -5.22 31.50 -10.87
N ALA A 85 -4.18 30.67 -10.80
CA ALA A 85 -4.09 29.45 -11.60
C ALA A 85 -5.23 28.47 -11.29
N VAL A 86 -5.60 28.30 -10.02
CA VAL A 86 -6.74 27.44 -9.61
C VAL A 86 -8.06 27.98 -10.15
N ILE A 87 -8.31 29.29 -10.07
CA ILE A 87 -9.54 29.92 -10.60
C ILE A 87 -9.60 29.79 -12.12
N ASN A 88 -8.48 30.05 -12.82
CA ASN A 88 -8.39 29.90 -14.28
C ASN A 88 -8.58 28.44 -14.72
N ASN A 89 -8.28 27.48 -13.84
CA ASN A 89 -8.56 26.06 -14.04
C ASN A 89 -9.96 25.65 -13.51
N PHE A 90 -10.89 26.60 -13.36
CA PHE A 90 -12.27 26.37 -12.94
C PHE A 90 -12.43 25.61 -11.61
N GLY A 91 -11.46 25.73 -10.70
CA GLY A 91 -11.48 24.99 -9.43
C GLY A 91 -11.09 23.52 -9.52
N GLY A 92 -10.65 23.04 -10.70
CA GLY A 92 -10.12 21.70 -10.91
C GLY A 92 -11.09 20.74 -11.60
N PHE A 93 -11.12 19.49 -11.11
CA PHE A 93 -11.81 18.37 -11.78
C PHE A 93 -13.35 18.44 -11.72
N TYR A 94 -13.91 19.27 -10.84
CA TYR A 94 -15.35 19.39 -10.66
C TYR A 94 -15.90 20.51 -11.54
N SER A 95 -16.93 20.21 -12.33
CA SER A 95 -17.64 21.21 -13.13
C SER A 95 -18.35 22.21 -12.22
N THR A 96 -18.04 23.49 -12.38
CA THR A 96 -18.84 24.62 -11.90
C THR A 96 -19.95 24.97 -12.87
#